data_AF-A0A1I7ABT5-F1
#
_entry.id   AF-A0A1I7ABT5-F1
#
_cell.length_a   1.000
_cell.length_b   1.000
_cell.length_c   1.000
_cell.angle_alpha   90.00
_cell.angle_beta   90.00
_cell.angle_gamma   90.00
#
_symmetry.space_group_name_H-M   'P 1'
#
loop_
_entity.id
_entity.type
_entity.pdbx_description
1 polymer ?
#
loop_
_entity_poly.entity_id
_entity_poly.type
_entity_poly.pdbx_seq_one_letter_code
_entity_poly.pdbx_strand_id
1 'polypeptide(L)'
;MSVVGRVRDDLAARGLLDGLPAAFLAGVTRFATPPAAELDTLRTAAGDLAARLAAGEAGDDDLPLITRVAYVAGHGGLLAAHGVRTPSYDVLGSYRDNLTTPVGPQLEERPRAGDRRWRVLGRDVGFPLGVPACVLNGGEEWVRFHARNGFSVLTYKTVRSRAHQPNVQPNWTFAPRPPADVVVSDPWDWMAPGSPDVSTVNSFGVPSPAPEEWMPDLERSLAAVDADQLLLVSVMGEGEGTGLVDDFAQVAGMAQEAGAPVVELNLSCPNTLSSSPDGVKPPLCLDADATLAVVEGVRRALDDRTGLVAKLSWLDEPGLAALVPRLAPLVDGVAGINTLQSRVVRSDGEPTFPGRALAGLSGAAARDAALDLTRRLVGLRETGGHRFDVLAMGGVTDVASFAALFEAGADAVQSASGAFADPFLARDCIAALGDTLPRSVPR
;
A
#
# COMPACT_ATOMS: atom_id res chain seq x y z
N MET A 1 31.92 12.05 6.03
CA MET A 1 30.92 13.13 5.81
C MET A 1 29.57 12.62 6.32
N SER A 2 28.87 13.38 7.17
CA SER A 2 27.53 13.00 7.66
C SER A 2 26.52 12.90 6.50
N VAL A 3 25.38 12.24 6.73
CA VAL A 3 24.32 12.18 5.69
C VAL A 3 23.79 13.58 5.37
N VAL A 4 23.68 14.44 6.38
CA VAL A 4 23.27 15.85 6.24
C VAL A 4 24.27 16.61 5.37
N GLY A 5 25.57 16.43 5.61
CA GLY A 5 26.62 17.04 4.77
C GLY A 5 26.52 16.60 3.30
N ARG A 6 26.29 15.30 3.04
CA ARG A 6 26.13 14.78 1.68
C ARG A 6 24.88 15.33 0.97
N VAL A 7 23.75 15.35 1.68
CA VAL A 7 22.50 15.91 1.15
C VAL A 7 22.65 17.41 0.85
N ARG A 8 23.27 18.17 1.76
CA ARG A 8 23.57 19.60 1.57
C ARG A 8 24.43 19.81 0.33
N ASP A 9 25.52 19.05 0.19
CA ASP A 9 26.47 19.23 -0.92
C ASP A 9 25.81 18.91 -2.27
N ASP A 10 24.92 17.92 -2.32
CA ASP A 10 24.16 17.58 -3.53
C ASP A 10 23.10 18.66 -3.86
N LEU A 11 22.38 19.17 -2.84
CA LEU A 11 21.46 20.30 -3.01
C LEU A 11 22.20 21.55 -3.52
N ALA A 12 23.41 21.83 -3.00
CA ALA A 12 24.25 22.94 -3.43
C ALA A 12 24.74 22.74 -4.87
N ALA A 13 25.25 21.55 -5.20
CA ALA A 13 25.75 21.21 -6.53
C ALA A 13 24.68 21.32 -7.62
N ARG A 14 23.41 21.09 -7.27
CA ARG A 14 22.25 21.24 -8.16
C ARG A 14 21.65 22.65 -8.16
N GLY A 15 22.17 23.58 -7.35
CA GLY A 15 21.65 24.95 -7.25
C GLY A 15 20.25 25.02 -6.61
N LEU A 16 19.89 24.07 -5.74
CA LEU A 16 18.55 23.96 -5.17
C LEU A 16 18.39 24.68 -3.82
N LEU A 17 19.48 25.03 -3.13
CA LEU A 17 19.43 25.59 -1.78
C LEU A 17 18.63 26.91 -1.70
N ASP A 18 18.89 27.86 -2.60
CA ASP A 18 18.25 29.19 -2.58
C ASP A 18 16.74 29.11 -2.84
N GLY A 19 16.31 28.17 -3.69
CA GLY A 19 14.90 27.95 -4.05
C GLY A 19 14.15 27.01 -3.10
N LEU A 20 14.85 26.32 -2.20
CA LEU A 20 14.28 25.25 -1.39
C LEU A 20 13.08 25.69 -0.54
N PRO A 21 13.11 26.85 0.19
CA PRO A 21 11.95 27.30 0.95
C PRO A 21 10.74 27.62 0.06
N ALA A 22 10.96 28.22 -1.11
CA ALA A 22 9.88 28.57 -2.03
C ALA A 22 9.23 27.32 -2.63
N ALA A 23 10.04 26.33 -3.04
CA ALA A 23 9.57 25.05 -3.54
C ALA A 23 8.80 24.27 -2.47
N PHE A 24 9.29 24.26 -1.23
CA PHE A 24 8.58 23.65 -0.10
C PHE A 24 7.20 24.28 0.12
N LEU A 25 7.12 25.61 0.15
CA LEU A 25 5.84 26.30 0.33
C LEU A 25 4.88 26.05 -0.83
N ALA A 26 5.39 26.02 -2.06
CA ALA A 26 4.58 25.67 -3.23
C ALA A 26 3.98 24.26 -3.13
N GLY A 27 4.75 23.29 -2.58
CA GLY A 27 4.26 21.95 -2.28
C GLY A 27 3.20 21.94 -1.18
N VAL A 28 3.46 22.63 -0.06
CA VAL A 28 2.51 22.79 1.06
C VAL A 28 1.17 23.37 0.60
N THR A 29 1.20 24.38 -0.28
CA THR A 29 -0.02 25.08 -0.73
C THR A 29 -0.63 24.49 -2.01
N ARG A 30 -0.12 23.36 -2.51
CA ARG A 30 -0.49 22.83 -3.84
C ARG A 30 -1.98 22.52 -3.99
N PHE A 31 -2.56 21.91 -2.96
CA PHE A 31 -3.95 21.41 -3.01
C PHE A 31 -4.90 22.20 -2.11
N ALA A 32 -4.36 22.87 -1.10
CA ALA A 32 -5.10 23.66 -0.12
C ALA A 32 -4.10 24.58 0.60
N THR A 33 -4.58 25.65 1.24
CA THR A 33 -3.71 26.61 1.95
C THR A 33 -3.87 26.44 3.46
N PRO A 34 -2.77 26.24 4.22
CA PRO A 34 -2.84 26.24 5.67
C PRO A 34 -3.33 27.58 6.23
N PRO A 35 -3.85 27.62 7.48
CA PRO A 35 -4.08 28.87 8.19
C PRO A 35 -2.82 29.75 8.19
N ALA A 36 -3.00 31.07 8.10
CA ALA A 36 -1.89 32.02 7.94
C ALA A 36 -0.77 31.83 8.99
N ALA A 37 -1.14 31.65 10.26
CA ALA A 37 -0.17 31.43 11.34
C ALA A 37 0.65 30.14 11.17
N GLU A 38 0.03 29.06 10.67
CA GLU A 38 0.72 27.81 10.38
C GLU A 38 1.65 27.97 9.17
N LEU A 39 1.15 28.62 8.10
CA LEU A 39 1.95 28.88 6.90
C LEU A 39 3.17 29.76 7.20
N ASP A 40 3.04 30.76 8.06
CA ASP A 40 4.15 31.62 8.51
C ASP A 40 5.18 30.84 9.32
N THR A 41 4.72 29.90 10.15
CA THR A 41 5.60 28.99 10.91
C THR A 41 6.39 28.08 9.96
N LEU A 42 5.71 27.47 8.98
CA LEU A 42 6.33 26.62 7.96
C LEU A 42 7.35 27.40 7.10
N ARG A 43 7.02 28.64 6.71
CA ARG A 43 7.92 29.53 5.97
C ARG A 43 9.18 29.84 6.75
N THR A 44 9.04 30.21 8.02
CA THR A 44 10.17 30.54 8.90
C THR A 44 11.07 29.33 9.08
N ALA A 45 10.50 28.16 9.42
CA ALA A 45 11.26 26.93 9.59
C ALA A 45 12.05 26.53 8.33
N ALA A 46 11.44 26.62 7.15
CA ALA A 46 12.12 26.29 5.89
C ALA A 46 13.22 27.31 5.53
N GLY A 47 12.98 28.61 5.77
CA GLY A 47 13.96 29.67 5.57
C GLY A 47 15.19 29.52 6.48
N ASP A 48 14.96 29.30 7.78
CA ASP A 48 16.02 29.08 8.76
C ASP A 48 16.82 27.82 8.44
N LEU A 49 16.16 26.75 8.00
CA LEU A 49 16.84 25.53 7.55
C LEU A 49 17.74 25.81 6.33
N ALA A 50 17.23 26.49 5.32
CA ALA A 50 18.01 26.81 4.12
C ALA A 50 19.24 27.67 4.46
N ALA A 51 19.11 28.63 5.38
CA ALA A 51 20.23 29.42 5.86
C ALA A 51 21.30 28.55 6.56
N ARG A 52 20.89 27.65 7.47
CA ARG A 52 21.81 26.71 8.12
C ARG A 52 22.50 25.77 7.13
N LEU A 53 21.77 25.26 6.13
CA LEU A 53 22.34 24.43 5.06
C LEU A 53 23.38 25.21 4.26
N ALA A 54 23.08 26.45 3.84
CA ALA A 54 23.99 27.28 3.08
C ALA A 54 25.26 27.68 3.87
N ALA A 55 25.12 27.95 5.17
CA ALA A 55 26.25 28.23 6.06
C ALA A 55 27.08 26.98 6.42
N GLY A 56 26.59 25.78 6.10
CA GLY A 56 27.19 24.51 6.51
C GLY A 56 27.05 24.21 8.00
N GLU A 57 26.09 24.84 8.66
CA GLU A 57 25.80 24.74 10.10
C GLU A 57 24.73 23.69 10.42
N ALA A 58 24.04 23.16 9.40
CA ALA A 58 23.02 22.12 9.58
C ALA A 58 23.64 20.81 10.11
N GLY A 59 23.03 20.25 11.16
CA GLY A 59 23.49 19.04 11.84
C GLY A 59 22.51 17.87 11.71
N ASP A 60 22.82 16.73 12.34
CA ASP A 60 21.97 15.53 12.28
C ASP A 60 20.57 15.78 12.89
N ASP A 61 20.45 16.70 13.84
CA ASP A 61 19.16 17.14 14.42
C ASP A 61 18.26 17.86 13.40
N ASP A 62 18.83 18.39 12.31
CA ASP A 62 18.06 19.00 11.21
C ASP A 62 17.51 17.95 10.24
N LEU A 63 17.99 16.70 10.27
CA LEU A 63 17.62 15.68 9.28
C LEU A 63 16.11 15.46 9.16
N PRO A 64 15.30 15.42 10.23
CA PRO A 64 13.85 15.32 10.12
C PRO A 64 13.23 16.50 9.34
N LEU A 65 13.69 17.72 9.58
CA LEU A 65 13.19 18.91 8.89
C LEU A 65 13.69 18.96 7.44
N ILE A 66 14.96 18.61 7.19
CA ILE A 66 15.53 18.45 5.84
C ILE A 66 14.70 17.46 5.05
N THR A 67 14.36 16.32 5.66
CA THR A 67 13.58 15.26 5.02
C THR A 67 12.20 15.78 4.60
N ARG A 68 11.47 16.43 5.50
CA ARG A 68 10.16 17.03 5.18
C ARG A 68 10.28 18.08 4.08
N VAL A 69 11.19 19.04 4.25
CA VAL A 69 11.33 20.20 3.36
C VAL A 69 11.74 19.76 1.96
N ALA A 70 12.78 18.94 1.83
CA ALA A 70 13.26 18.49 0.53
C ALA A 70 12.27 17.52 -0.14
N TYR A 71 11.61 16.62 0.61
CA TYR A 71 10.60 15.74 0.02
C TYR A 71 9.41 16.54 -0.55
N VAL A 72 8.82 17.45 0.24
CA VAL A 72 7.68 18.27 -0.18
C VAL A 72 8.07 19.29 -1.27
N ALA A 73 9.34 19.67 -1.36
CA ALA A 73 9.89 20.45 -2.48
C ALA A 73 10.11 19.65 -3.77
N GLY A 74 9.78 18.35 -3.80
CA GLY A 74 9.94 17.49 -4.99
C GLY A 74 11.35 16.90 -5.13
N HIS A 75 12.11 16.80 -4.04
CA HIS A 75 13.49 16.28 -4.01
C HIS A 75 13.62 14.98 -3.21
N GLY A 76 12.53 14.20 -3.09
CA GLY A 76 12.53 12.89 -2.41
C GLY A 76 13.59 11.92 -2.97
N GLY A 77 13.75 11.88 -4.30
CA GLY A 77 14.77 11.04 -4.95
C GLY A 77 16.22 11.39 -4.58
N LEU A 78 16.51 12.66 -4.28
CA LEU A 78 17.83 13.08 -3.79
C LEU A 78 18.08 12.51 -2.39
N LEU A 79 17.10 12.61 -1.49
CA LEU A 79 17.19 12.04 -0.15
C LEU A 79 17.38 10.51 -0.21
N ALA A 80 16.61 9.84 -1.06
CA ALA A 80 16.69 8.41 -1.31
C ALA A 80 18.07 7.96 -1.79
N ALA A 81 18.71 8.72 -2.70
CA ALA A 81 20.04 8.42 -3.20
C ALA A 81 21.12 8.46 -2.10
N HIS A 82 20.89 9.18 -1.00
CA HIS A 82 21.78 9.23 0.16
C HIS A 82 21.38 8.25 1.29
N GLY A 83 20.42 7.36 1.03
CA GLY A 83 19.93 6.37 1.98
C GLY A 83 19.09 6.96 3.12
N VAL A 84 18.62 8.21 2.97
CA VAL A 84 17.74 8.83 3.96
C VAL A 84 16.37 8.15 3.88
N ARG A 85 15.83 7.76 5.05
CA ARG A 85 14.50 7.18 5.15
C ARG A 85 13.46 8.22 4.72
N THR A 86 12.80 7.97 3.60
CA THR A 86 11.79 8.86 3.01
C THR A 86 10.58 8.08 2.52
N PRO A 87 9.41 8.74 2.37
CA PRO A 87 8.28 8.10 1.74
C PRO A 87 8.60 7.71 0.29
N SER A 88 8.19 6.51 -0.14
CA SER A 88 8.55 5.98 -1.46
C SER A 88 7.70 6.50 -2.62
N TYR A 89 6.57 7.14 -2.34
CA TYR A 89 5.62 7.68 -3.32
C TYR A 89 5.61 9.20 -3.23
N ASP A 90 5.50 9.95 -4.33
CA ASP A 90 5.33 11.42 -4.33
C ASP A 90 3.85 11.80 -4.22
N VAL A 91 3.43 12.27 -3.03
CA VAL A 91 2.03 12.63 -2.75
C VAL A 91 1.55 13.90 -3.47
N LEU A 92 2.47 14.70 -4.05
CA LEU A 92 2.15 15.90 -4.83
C LEU A 92 2.05 15.59 -6.33
N GLY A 93 2.83 14.62 -6.79
CA GLY A 93 2.90 14.12 -8.17
C GLY A 93 1.66 13.34 -8.61
N SER A 94 1.43 13.29 -9.91
CA SER A 94 0.27 12.58 -10.46
C SER A 94 0.38 11.07 -10.25
N TYR A 95 -0.75 10.38 -10.26
CA TYR A 95 -0.76 8.92 -10.23
C TYR A 95 0.11 8.32 -11.36
N ARG A 96 0.06 8.91 -12.57
CA ARG A 96 0.83 8.42 -13.72
C ARG A 96 2.33 8.63 -13.57
N ASP A 97 2.76 9.79 -13.07
CA ASP A 97 4.18 10.07 -12.85
C ASP A 97 4.76 9.06 -11.84
N ASN A 98 3.99 8.78 -10.79
CA ASN A 98 4.36 7.81 -9.77
C ASN A 98 4.43 6.37 -10.27
N LEU A 99 3.80 5.97 -11.39
CA LEU A 99 3.87 4.58 -11.86
C LEU A 99 5.28 4.15 -12.30
N THR A 100 6.11 5.11 -12.70
CA THR A 100 7.39 4.82 -13.36
C THR A 100 8.61 4.90 -12.45
N THR A 101 8.55 5.63 -11.33
CA THR A 101 9.72 5.86 -10.48
C THR A 101 9.34 5.92 -9.00
N PRO A 102 9.74 4.91 -8.19
CA PRO A 102 9.74 5.02 -6.73
C PRO A 102 10.75 6.09 -6.27
N VAL A 103 10.38 6.95 -5.32
CA VAL A 103 11.21 8.05 -4.81
C VAL A 103 11.83 7.77 -3.43
N GLY A 104 11.75 6.52 -2.96
CA GLY A 104 12.28 6.07 -1.67
C GLY A 104 13.67 5.43 -1.79
N PRO A 105 14.44 5.33 -0.69
CA PRO A 105 15.75 4.69 -0.71
C PRO A 105 15.66 3.21 -1.07
N GLN A 106 16.65 2.74 -1.83
CA GLN A 106 16.83 1.33 -2.18
C GLN A 106 18.08 0.78 -1.49
N LEU A 107 18.02 -0.45 -0.99
CA LEU A 107 19.18 -1.15 -0.46
C LEU A 107 20.13 -1.57 -1.59
N GLU A 108 21.43 -1.58 -1.30
CA GLU A 108 22.47 -2.06 -2.22
C GLU A 108 22.34 -3.57 -2.45
N GLU A 109 22.05 -4.32 -1.39
CA GLU A 109 21.83 -5.76 -1.41
C GLU A 109 20.47 -6.11 -0.79
N ARG A 110 19.81 -7.12 -1.36
CA ARG A 110 18.52 -7.60 -0.84
C ARG A 110 18.71 -8.32 0.50
N PRO A 111 18.05 -7.90 1.58
CA PRO A 111 18.11 -8.60 2.87
C PRO A 111 17.38 -9.95 2.77
N ARG A 112 17.93 -10.97 3.44
CA ARG A 112 17.38 -12.34 3.46
C ARG A 112 17.46 -12.93 4.86
N ALA A 113 16.47 -13.74 5.23
CA ALA A 113 16.47 -14.55 6.46
C ALA A 113 17.29 -15.84 6.28
N GLY A 114 18.52 -15.70 5.75
CA GLY A 114 19.37 -16.81 5.34
C GLY A 114 18.67 -17.78 4.38
N ASP A 115 18.78 -19.08 4.67
CA ASP A 115 18.22 -20.17 3.87
C ASP A 115 16.79 -20.57 4.25
N ARG A 116 16.23 -19.96 5.30
CA ARG A 116 14.87 -20.27 5.78
C ARG A 116 13.83 -19.84 4.77
N ARG A 117 12.75 -20.60 4.66
CA ARG A 117 11.62 -20.30 3.78
C ARG A 117 10.31 -20.50 4.54
N TRP A 118 9.25 -19.85 4.08
CA TRP A 118 7.89 -19.99 4.62
C TRP A 118 6.96 -20.44 3.50
N ARG A 119 5.98 -21.29 3.83
CA ARG A 119 4.99 -21.75 2.86
C ARG A 119 3.83 -20.75 2.81
N VAL A 120 3.59 -20.15 1.65
CA VAL A 120 2.50 -19.21 1.39
C VAL A 120 1.89 -19.55 0.03
N LEU A 121 0.58 -19.79 -0.02
CA LEU A 121 -0.21 -20.14 -1.20
C LEU A 121 0.42 -21.27 -2.00
N GLY A 122 0.84 -22.31 -1.28
CA GLY A 122 1.49 -23.48 -1.86
C GLY A 122 2.88 -23.21 -2.44
N ARG A 123 3.56 -22.13 -2.05
CA ARG A 123 4.89 -21.73 -2.56
C ARG A 123 5.83 -21.35 -1.42
N ASP A 124 7.12 -21.47 -1.66
CA ASP A 124 8.15 -21.15 -0.66
C ASP A 124 8.61 -19.70 -0.86
N VAL A 125 8.48 -18.88 0.17
CA VAL A 125 8.90 -17.46 0.15
C VAL A 125 10.03 -17.19 1.13
N GLY A 126 10.87 -16.21 0.81
CA GLY A 126 12.07 -15.85 1.57
C GLY A 126 11.80 -15.30 2.96
N PHE A 127 10.78 -14.46 3.11
CA PHE A 127 10.25 -13.99 4.40
C PHE A 127 8.77 -13.62 4.18
N PRO A 128 7.83 -13.99 5.07
CA PRO A 128 6.39 -13.88 4.81
C PRO A 128 5.84 -12.45 5.01
N LEU A 129 6.59 -11.44 4.54
CA LEU A 129 6.21 -10.03 4.52
C LEU A 129 6.15 -9.51 3.08
N GLY A 130 5.16 -8.68 2.83
CA GLY A 130 4.77 -8.26 1.50
C GLY A 130 4.26 -6.83 1.39
N VAL A 131 3.92 -6.45 0.17
CA VAL A 131 3.21 -5.21 -0.15
C VAL A 131 1.90 -5.61 -0.84
N PRO A 132 0.73 -5.21 -0.32
CA PRO A 132 -0.56 -5.62 -0.87
C PRO A 132 -0.85 -4.87 -2.17
N ALA A 133 -1.94 -5.23 -2.85
CA ALA A 133 -2.37 -4.48 -4.03
C ALA A 133 -2.64 -3.02 -3.67
N CYS A 134 -1.77 -2.13 -4.16
CA CYS A 134 -1.87 -0.68 -4.01
C CYS A 134 -1.00 -0.01 -5.09
N VAL A 135 -0.91 1.32 -5.05
CA VAL A 135 -0.09 2.08 -6.02
C VAL A 135 1.40 1.77 -5.96
N LEU A 136 1.89 1.20 -4.85
CA LEU A 136 3.29 0.87 -4.65
C LEU A 136 3.74 -0.40 -5.38
N ASN A 137 2.85 -1.10 -6.10
CA ASN A 137 3.19 -2.19 -7.03
C ASN A 137 2.53 -1.91 -8.39
N GLY A 138 2.56 -0.64 -8.82
CA GLY A 138 1.87 -0.17 -10.02
C GLY A 138 2.53 -0.56 -11.35
N GLY A 139 3.70 -1.18 -11.30
CA GLY A 139 4.42 -1.69 -12.46
C GLY A 139 5.77 -2.31 -12.11
N GLU A 140 6.56 -2.68 -13.12
CA GLU A 140 7.84 -3.38 -12.99
C GLU A 140 8.82 -2.71 -12.01
N GLU A 141 9.05 -1.41 -12.14
CA GLU A 141 10.03 -0.67 -11.32
C GLU A 141 9.66 -0.70 -9.84
N TRP A 142 8.37 -0.63 -9.53
CA TRP A 142 7.86 -0.72 -8.17
C TRP A 142 8.00 -2.12 -7.58
N VAL A 143 7.64 -3.15 -8.36
CA VAL A 143 7.81 -4.55 -7.97
C VAL A 143 9.28 -4.84 -7.70
N ARG A 144 10.17 -4.42 -8.59
CA ARG A 144 11.63 -4.54 -8.45
C ARG A 144 12.15 -3.81 -7.22
N PHE A 145 11.67 -2.60 -6.97
CA PHE A 145 12.05 -1.78 -5.82
C PHE A 145 11.72 -2.50 -4.49
N HIS A 146 10.49 -2.96 -4.32
CA HIS A 146 10.10 -3.67 -3.11
C HIS A 146 10.78 -5.03 -2.99
N ALA A 147 10.93 -5.74 -4.10
CA ALA A 147 11.66 -7.00 -4.12
C ALA A 147 13.10 -6.84 -3.62
N ARG A 148 13.82 -5.83 -4.12
CA ARG A 148 15.20 -5.50 -3.68
C ARG A 148 15.26 -5.05 -2.22
N ASN A 149 14.24 -4.37 -1.73
CA ASN A 149 14.18 -3.96 -0.33
C ASN A 149 13.77 -5.07 0.65
N GLY A 150 13.56 -6.31 0.17
CA GLY A 150 13.40 -7.51 1.01
C GLY A 150 11.98 -8.07 1.11
N PHE A 151 10.99 -7.38 0.53
CA PHE A 151 9.61 -7.89 0.51
C PHE A 151 9.52 -9.12 -0.38
N SER A 152 8.80 -10.16 0.05
CA SER A 152 8.72 -11.43 -0.68
C SER A 152 7.30 -11.92 -0.99
N VAL A 153 6.25 -11.24 -0.50
CA VAL A 153 4.85 -11.53 -0.84
C VAL A 153 4.20 -10.28 -1.45
N LEU A 154 4.52 -10.00 -2.70
CA LEU A 154 4.07 -8.81 -3.42
C LEU A 154 2.73 -9.09 -4.10
N THR A 155 1.90 -8.05 -4.24
CA THR A 155 0.70 -8.11 -5.06
C THR A 155 0.75 -6.97 -6.07
N TYR A 156 0.84 -7.31 -7.36
CA TYR A 156 0.69 -6.38 -8.47
C TYR A 156 -0.64 -5.65 -8.32
N LYS A 157 -0.60 -4.35 -8.58
CA LYS A 157 -1.74 -3.45 -8.38
C LYS A 157 -3.02 -4.01 -9.03
N THR A 158 -4.17 -3.75 -8.40
CA THR A 158 -5.47 -4.11 -8.97
C THR A 158 -5.67 -3.55 -10.39
N VAL A 159 -5.82 -4.44 -11.35
CA VAL A 159 -6.13 -4.14 -12.76
C VAL A 159 -7.58 -4.47 -13.10
N ARG A 160 -8.05 -3.94 -14.24
CA ARG A 160 -9.43 -4.10 -14.75
C ARG A 160 -9.38 -4.57 -16.20
N SER A 161 -10.52 -5.05 -16.72
CA SER A 161 -10.71 -5.43 -18.13
C SER A 161 -10.62 -4.24 -19.12
N ARG A 162 -10.64 -3.00 -18.61
CA ARG A 162 -10.49 -1.76 -19.38
C ARG A 162 -9.76 -0.68 -18.61
N ALA A 163 -9.25 0.32 -19.33
CA ALA A 163 -8.63 1.48 -18.72
C ALA A 163 -9.59 2.23 -17.78
N HIS A 164 -9.09 2.64 -16.63
CA HIS A 164 -9.81 3.43 -15.64
C HIS A 164 -8.90 4.54 -15.11
N GLN A 165 -9.35 5.79 -15.23
CA GLN A 165 -8.55 6.95 -14.85
C GLN A 165 -8.49 7.14 -13.34
N PRO A 166 -7.40 7.72 -12.80
CA PRO A 166 -7.35 8.08 -11.40
C PRO A 166 -8.35 9.18 -11.10
N ASN A 167 -8.86 9.16 -9.87
CA ASN A 167 -9.56 10.29 -9.28
C ASN A 167 -8.70 11.57 -9.31
N VAL A 168 -9.36 12.74 -9.33
CA VAL A 168 -8.68 14.06 -9.29
C VAL A 168 -7.81 14.18 -8.04
N GLN A 169 -6.61 14.73 -8.17
CA GLN A 169 -5.68 14.94 -7.05
C GLN A 169 -6.23 15.89 -5.95
N PRO A 170 -5.69 15.82 -4.71
CA PRO A 170 -4.72 14.82 -4.23
C PRO A 170 -5.32 13.41 -4.22
N ASN A 171 -4.48 12.38 -4.25
CA ASN A 171 -4.95 11.00 -4.16
C ASN A 171 -4.60 10.33 -2.84
N TRP A 172 -3.59 10.83 -2.12
CA TRP A 172 -3.08 10.24 -0.90
C TRP A 172 -2.53 11.35 0.01
N THR A 173 -2.92 11.34 1.28
CA THR A 173 -2.43 12.27 2.29
C THR A 173 -2.15 11.55 3.60
N PHE A 174 -1.30 12.14 4.45
CA PHE A 174 -1.12 11.67 5.82
C PHE A 174 -2.37 11.95 6.67
N ALA A 175 -2.61 11.10 7.66
CA ALA A 175 -3.67 11.25 8.65
C ALA A 175 -3.04 11.15 10.05
N PRO A 176 -2.37 12.20 10.53
CA PRO A 176 -1.57 12.17 11.76
C PRO A 176 -2.41 12.13 13.05
N ARG A 177 -3.71 12.39 12.94
CA ARG A 177 -4.64 12.46 14.05
C ARG A 177 -5.24 11.06 14.31
N PRO A 178 -5.54 10.69 15.57
CA PRO A 178 -6.24 9.44 15.88
C PRO A 178 -7.54 9.30 15.10
N PRO A 179 -7.94 8.08 14.73
CA PRO A 179 -9.22 7.87 14.06
C PRO A 179 -10.38 8.34 14.96
N ALA A 180 -11.33 9.03 14.34
CA ALA A 180 -12.60 9.45 14.93
C ALA A 180 -13.71 9.24 13.89
N ASP A 181 -14.97 9.52 14.24
CA ASP A 181 -16.09 9.44 13.30
C ASP A 181 -15.86 10.24 12.01
N VAL A 182 -15.10 11.33 12.12
CA VAL A 182 -14.60 12.13 11.00
C VAL A 182 -13.08 12.22 11.12
N VAL A 183 -12.39 11.74 10.08
CA VAL A 183 -10.93 11.86 9.98
C VAL A 183 -10.60 13.24 9.45
N VAL A 184 -9.79 13.98 10.22
CA VAL A 184 -9.24 15.24 9.72
C VAL A 184 -7.88 14.95 9.08
N SER A 185 -7.73 15.31 7.81
CA SER A 185 -6.50 15.15 7.03
C SER A 185 -6.31 16.36 6.12
N ASP A 186 -5.26 17.12 6.37
CA ASP A 186 -4.91 18.28 5.59
C ASP A 186 -3.86 17.86 4.53
N PRO A 187 -3.93 18.35 3.28
CA PRO A 187 -2.99 17.94 2.24
C PRO A 187 -1.51 18.22 2.54
N TRP A 188 -1.22 19.10 3.50
CA TRP A 188 0.13 19.43 3.97
C TRP A 188 0.54 18.73 5.27
N ASP A 189 -0.32 17.84 5.80
CA ASP A 189 0.00 17.00 6.95
C ASP A 189 1.27 16.19 6.69
N TRP A 190 2.05 15.96 7.74
CA TRP A 190 3.31 15.25 7.66
C TRP A 190 3.46 14.29 8.83
N MET A 191 3.91 13.08 8.54
CA MET A 191 4.37 12.12 9.55
C MET A 191 5.82 11.75 9.27
N ALA A 192 6.61 11.61 10.33
CA ALA A 192 8.00 11.23 10.20
C ALA A 192 8.11 9.84 9.51
N PRO A 193 8.98 9.69 8.50
CA PRO A 193 9.25 8.40 7.87
C PRO A 193 9.68 7.34 8.90
N GLY A 194 9.12 6.14 8.81
CA GLY A 194 9.32 5.05 9.78
C GLY A 194 8.64 5.25 11.13
N SER A 195 7.74 6.21 11.27
CA SER A 195 6.90 6.28 12.47
C SER A 195 5.98 5.05 12.57
N PRO A 196 5.93 4.36 13.73
CA PRO A 196 5.03 3.23 13.95
C PRO A 196 3.55 3.66 13.99
N ASP A 197 3.29 4.96 14.15
CA ASP A 197 1.93 5.52 14.20
C ASP A 197 1.42 5.99 12.83
N VAL A 198 2.21 5.80 11.75
CA VAL A 198 1.86 6.31 10.44
C VAL A 198 0.49 5.84 9.98
N SER A 199 -0.38 6.80 9.70
CA SER A 199 -1.70 6.59 9.12
C SER A 199 -1.89 7.50 7.93
N THR A 200 -2.69 7.05 6.97
CA THR A 200 -2.89 7.76 5.72
C THR A 200 -4.31 7.58 5.22
N VAL A 201 -4.81 8.54 4.46
CA VAL A 201 -6.09 8.44 3.76
C VAL A 201 -5.87 8.53 2.25
N ASN A 202 -6.60 7.73 1.47
CA ASN A 202 -6.45 7.73 0.02
C ASN A 202 -7.78 7.64 -0.72
N SER A 203 -7.80 8.22 -1.92
CA SER A 203 -8.94 8.23 -2.83
C SER A 203 -8.45 8.19 -4.28
N PHE A 204 -7.97 7.01 -4.71
CA PHE A 204 -7.43 6.79 -6.07
C PHE A 204 -8.49 6.41 -7.12
N GLY A 205 -9.55 5.70 -6.75
CA GLY A 205 -10.55 5.17 -7.69
C GLY A 205 -10.18 3.84 -8.36
N VAL A 206 -9.17 3.13 -7.83
CA VAL A 206 -8.60 1.90 -8.46
C VAL A 206 -8.29 2.12 -9.95
N PRO A 207 -7.41 3.07 -10.28
CA PRO A 207 -7.08 3.35 -11.66
C PRO A 207 -6.29 2.20 -12.25
N SER A 208 -6.58 1.88 -13.51
CA SER A 208 -5.97 0.78 -14.25
C SER A 208 -5.56 1.30 -15.62
N PRO A 209 -4.33 1.05 -16.09
CA PRO A 209 -4.02 1.12 -17.51
C PRO A 209 -4.94 0.19 -18.32
N ALA A 210 -4.89 0.31 -19.65
CA ALA A 210 -5.58 -0.65 -20.53
C ALA A 210 -4.86 -2.01 -20.49
N PRO A 211 -5.54 -3.14 -20.77
CA PRO A 211 -4.91 -4.47 -20.85
C PRO A 211 -3.66 -4.53 -21.72
N GLU A 212 -3.65 -3.79 -22.84
CA GLU A 212 -2.52 -3.72 -23.76
C GLU A 212 -1.27 -3.08 -23.13
N GLU A 213 -1.43 -2.32 -22.04
CA GLU A 213 -0.34 -1.70 -21.28
C GLU A 213 0.02 -2.53 -20.05
N TRP A 214 -0.96 -2.97 -19.25
CA TRP A 214 -0.67 -3.64 -17.97
C TRP A 214 -0.28 -5.11 -18.13
N MET A 215 -0.75 -5.84 -19.15
CA MET A 215 -0.40 -7.25 -19.32
C MET A 215 1.10 -7.42 -19.66
N PRO A 216 1.68 -6.68 -20.64
CA PRO A 216 3.13 -6.76 -20.88
C PRO A 216 3.97 -6.26 -19.71
N ASP A 217 3.47 -5.31 -18.92
CA ASP A 217 4.17 -4.86 -17.71
C ASP A 217 4.15 -5.90 -16.60
N LEU A 218 3.02 -6.58 -16.42
CA LEU A 218 2.90 -7.71 -15.49
C LEU A 218 3.90 -8.82 -15.84
N GLU A 219 4.04 -9.18 -17.13
CA GLU A 219 5.04 -10.18 -17.56
C GLU A 219 6.45 -9.78 -17.14
N ARG A 220 6.83 -8.51 -17.36
CA ARG A 220 8.15 -7.99 -16.91
C ARG A 220 8.28 -7.96 -15.39
N SER A 221 7.21 -7.61 -14.69
CA SER A 221 7.13 -7.61 -13.22
C SER A 221 7.32 -9.02 -12.64
N LEU A 222 6.70 -10.04 -13.26
CA LEU A 222 6.87 -11.45 -12.89
C LEU A 222 8.31 -11.92 -13.13
N ALA A 223 8.97 -11.44 -14.20
CA ALA A 223 10.38 -11.73 -14.46
C ALA A 223 11.35 -10.96 -13.54
N ALA A 224 10.88 -9.92 -12.84
CA ALA A 224 11.70 -9.07 -11.97
C ALA A 224 11.85 -9.59 -10.53
N VAL A 225 11.07 -10.61 -10.14
CA VAL A 225 11.12 -11.19 -8.78
C VAL A 225 11.92 -12.49 -8.76
N ASP A 226 12.62 -12.76 -7.65
CA ASP A 226 13.41 -13.98 -7.46
C ASP A 226 12.52 -15.20 -7.17
N ALA A 227 13.09 -16.41 -7.27
CA ALA A 227 12.38 -17.68 -7.00
C ALA A 227 11.80 -17.82 -5.57
N ASP A 228 12.29 -17.05 -4.60
CA ASP A 228 11.76 -17.00 -3.23
C ASP A 228 10.86 -15.78 -2.99
N GLN A 229 10.34 -15.18 -4.05
CA GLN A 229 9.39 -14.08 -4.02
C GLN A 229 8.15 -14.46 -4.80
N LEU A 230 6.99 -14.18 -4.22
CA LEU A 230 5.69 -14.39 -4.83
C LEU A 230 5.13 -13.05 -5.26
N LEU A 231 4.74 -12.94 -6.54
CA LEU A 231 3.94 -11.84 -7.06
C LEU A 231 2.54 -12.35 -7.39
N LEU A 232 1.56 -11.95 -6.57
CA LEU A 232 0.13 -12.11 -6.85
C LEU A 232 -0.32 -11.02 -7.82
N VAL A 233 -1.44 -11.20 -8.51
CA VAL A 233 -2.05 -10.18 -9.36
C VAL A 233 -3.46 -9.88 -8.89
N SER A 234 -3.70 -8.65 -8.45
CA SER A 234 -5.03 -8.24 -8.02
C SER A 234 -5.87 -7.82 -9.23
N VAL A 235 -7.14 -8.24 -9.26
CA VAL A 235 -8.07 -7.89 -10.34
C VAL A 235 -9.40 -7.42 -9.76
N MET A 236 -10.11 -6.58 -10.52
CA MET A 236 -11.45 -6.13 -10.18
C MET A 236 -12.34 -6.06 -11.41
N GLY A 237 -13.43 -6.80 -11.38
CA GLY A 237 -14.46 -6.74 -12.40
C GLY A 237 -15.37 -5.52 -12.24
N GLU A 238 -16.05 -5.17 -13.31
CA GLU A 238 -17.05 -4.12 -13.41
C GLU A 238 -18.34 -4.65 -14.03
N GLY A 239 -19.49 -4.10 -13.64
CA GLY A 239 -20.79 -4.51 -14.16
C GLY A 239 -21.80 -4.74 -13.04
N GLU A 240 -22.89 -5.43 -13.37
CA GLU A 240 -23.96 -5.81 -12.45
C GLU A 240 -24.38 -7.26 -12.73
N GLY A 241 -24.85 -7.97 -11.69
CA GLY A 241 -25.35 -9.34 -11.82
C GLY A 241 -24.37 -10.27 -12.53
N THR A 242 -24.84 -10.98 -13.56
CA THR A 242 -24.00 -11.90 -14.34
C THR A 242 -22.88 -11.20 -15.09
N GLY A 243 -23.09 -9.96 -15.56
CA GLY A 243 -22.05 -9.20 -16.25
C GLY A 243 -20.86 -8.88 -15.35
N LEU A 244 -21.08 -8.69 -14.04
CA LEU A 244 -20.01 -8.53 -13.07
C LEU A 244 -19.18 -9.82 -12.93
N VAL A 245 -19.85 -10.97 -12.87
CA VAL A 245 -19.20 -12.30 -12.80
C VAL A 245 -18.36 -12.54 -14.05
N ASP A 246 -18.93 -12.29 -15.23
CA ASP A 246 -18.26 -12.47 -16.53
C ASP A 246 -17.02 -11.57 -16.64
N ASP A 247 -17.12 -10.30 -16.22
CA ASP A 247 -16.00 -9.36 -16.29
C ASP A 247 -14.88 -9.72 -15.30
N PHE A 248 -15.23 -10.15 -14.08
CA PHE A 248 -14.25 -10.69 -13.13
C PHE A 248 -13.51 -11.92 -13.69
N ALA A 249 -14.25 -12.85 -14.29
CA ALA A 249 -13.67 -14.02 -14.94
C ALA A 249 -12.76 -13.63 -16.13
N GLN A 250 -13.18 -12.65 -16.93
CA GLN A 250 -12.41 -12.13 -18.05
C GLN A 250 -11.07 -11.53 -17.60
N VAL A 251 -11.09 -10.59 -16.64
CA VAL A 251 -9.86 -9.94 -16.17
C VAL A 251 -8.94 -10.93 -15.43
N ALA A 252 -9.50 -11.89 -14.69
CA ALA A 252 -8.71 -12.96 -14.08
C ALA A 252 -8.05 -13.85 -15.15
N GLY A 253 -8.77 -14.17 -16.23
CA GLY A 253 -8.24 -14.88 -17.38
C GLY A 253 -7.09 -14.12 -18.07
N MET A 254 -7.22 -12.80 -18.25
CA MET A 254 -6.15 -11.94 -18.77
C MET A 254 -4.91 -11.98 -17.86
N ALA A 255 -5.10 -11.93 -16.53
CA ALA A 255 -3.98 -12.04 -15.59
C ALA A 255 -3.28 -13.41 -15.69
N GLN A 256 -4.05 -14.50 -15.81
CA GLN A 256 -3.50 -15.85 -16.03
C GLN A 256 -2.75 -15.95 -17.37
N GLU A 257 -3.30 -15.37 -18.44
CA GLU A 257 -2.66 -15.32 -19.77
C GLU A 257 -1.30 -14.61 -19.71
N ALA A 258 -1.22 -13.51 -18.96
CA ALA A 258 0.03 -12.78 -18.69
C ALA A 258 0.95 -13.50 -17.67
N GLY A 259 0.62 -14.71 -17.24
CA GLY A 259 1.49 -15.57 -16.43
C GLY A 259 1.30 -15.48 -14.91
N ALA A 260 0.23 -14.85 -14.41
CA ALA A 260 -0.03 -14.73 -12.99
C ALA A 260 -0.08 -16.11 -12.29
N PRO A 261 0.79 -16.39 -11.29
CA PRO A 261 0.75 -17.65 -10.56
C PRO A 261 -0.41 -17.73 -9.56
N VAL A 262 -0.88 -16.55 -9.11
CA VAL A 262 -1.98 -16.37 -8.18
C VAL A 262 -2.73 -15.10 -8.58
N VAL A 263 -4.06 -15.21 -8.65
CA VAL A 263 -4.98 -14.08 -8.84
C VAL A 263 -5.64 -13.74 -7.52
N GLU A 264 -5.61 -12.47 -7.12
CA GLU A 264 -6.34 -11.93 -5.99
C GLU A 264 -7.60 -11.19 -6.50
N LEU A 265 -8.77 -11.60 -6.04
CA LEU A 265 -10.02 -10.91 -6.33
C LEU A 265 -10.22 -9.77 -5.34
N ASN A 266 -10.19 -8.54 -5.84
CA ASN A 266 -10.52 -7.37 -5.04
C ASN A 266 -12.05 -7.25 -4.89
N LEU A 267 -12.58 -7.89 -3.84
CA LEU A 267 -14.01 -7.94 -3.51
C LEU A 267 -14.41 -6.81 -2.54
N SER A 268 -13.47 -5.93 -2.22
CA SER A 268 -13.52 -5.06 -1.04
C SER A 268 -13.50 -3.57 -1.35
N CYS A 269 -13.13 -3.16 -2.57
CA CYS A 269 -13.07 -1.75 -2.94
C CYS A 269 -14.46 -1.16 -3.24
N PRO A 270 -14.91 -0.14 -2.47
CA PRO A 270 -16.09 0.65 -2.80
C PRO A 270 -15.64 1.87 -3.62
N ASN A 271 -15.28 1.68 -4.89
CA ASN A 271 -14.67 2.76 -5.68
C ASN A 271 -15.34 3.02 -7.04
N THR A 272 -16.44 2.35 -7.35
CA THR A 272 -17.29 2.79 -8.46
C THR A 272 -18.26 3.84 -7.95
N LEU A 273 -18.20 5.04 -8.54
CA LEU A 273 -19.17 6.11 -8.26
C LEU A 273 -20.57 5.54 -8.48
N SER A 274 -21.40 5.56 -7.45
CA SER A 274 -22.81 5.22 -7.58
C SER A 274 -23.61 6.49 -7.90
N SER A 275 -24.76 6.33 -8.55
CA SER A 275 -25.73 7.41 -8.72
C SER A 275 -26.50 7.75 -7.43
N SER A 276 -26.08 7.22 -6.26
CA SER A 276 -26.73 7.50 -4.98
C SER A 276 -26.24 8.84 -4.39
N PRO A 277 -27.00 9.45 -3.46
CA PRO A 277 -26.62 10.71 -2.80
C PRO A 277 -25.27 10.64 -2.07
N ASP A 278 -24.86 9.45 -1.63
CA ASP A 278 -23.59 9.21 -0.91
C ASP A 278 -22.43 8.83 -1.86
N GLY A 279 -22.73 8.61 -3.15
CA GLY A 279 -21.76 8.54 -4.25
C GLY A 279 -20.91 7.27 -4.34
N VAL A 280 -21.11 6.26 -3.48
CA VAL A 280 -20.24 5.07 -3.43
C VAL A 280 -21.06 3.77 -3.31
N LYS A 281 -20.73 2.74 -4.11
CA LYS A 281 -21.32 1.39 -3.94
C LYS A 281 -20.72 0.66 -2.74
N PRO A 282 -21.51 -0.10 -1.96
CA PRO A 282 -20.96 -0.93 -0.89
C PRO A 282 -19.97 -1.96 -1.45
N PRO A 283 -18.94 -2.37 -0.68
CA PRO A 283 -18.06 -3.47 -1.06
C PRO A 283 -18.85 -4.75 -1.41
N LEU A 284 -18.44 -5.43 -2.48
CA LEU A 284 -19.10 -6.67 -2.93
C LEU A 284 -19.11 -7.74 -1.83
N CYS A 285 -18.04 -7.82 -1.02
CA CYS A 285 -17.90 -8.76 0.08
C CYS A 285 -18.95 -8.63 1.19
N LEU A 286 -19.76 -7.56 1.21
CA LEU A 286 -20.91 -7.43 2.13
C LEU A 286 -22.12 -8.27 1.68
N ASP A 287 -22.17 -8.65 0.41
CA ASP A 287 -23.17 -9.57 -0.14
C ASP A 287 -22.50 -10.94 -0.36
N ALA A 288 -22.81 -11.89 0.52
CA ALA A 288 -22.19 -13.21 0.49
C ALA A 288 -22.56 -14.02 -0.76
N ASP A 289 -23.78 -13.88 -1.27
CA ASP A 289 -24.24 -14.63 -2.45
C ASP A 289 -23.63 -14.06 -3.73
N ALA A 290 -23.61 -12.73 -3.87
CA ALA A 290 -22.96 -12.09 -5.01
C ALA A 290 -21.44 -12.34 -5.00
N THR A 291 -20.81 -12.31 -3.82
CA THR A 291 -19.39 -12.66 -3.67
C THR A 291 -19.12 -14.09 -4.10
N LEU A 292 -19.93 -15.05 -3.63
CA LEU A 292 -19.75 -16.44 -4.02
C LEU A 292 -19.94 -16.64 -5.53
N ALA A 293 -20.94 -16.00 -6.14
CA ALA A 293 -21.18 -16.09 -7.58
C ALA A 293 -19.95 -15.64 -8.40
N VAL A 294 -19.30 -14.55 -7.99
CA VAL A 294 -18.05 -14.07 -8.61
C VAL A 294 -16.92 -15.07 -8.41
N VAL A 295 -16.68 -15.52 -7.18
CA VAL A 295 -15.57 -16.44 -6.87
C VAL A 295 -15.74 -17.77 -7.61
N GLU A 296 -16.95 -18.33 -7.66
CA GLU A 296 -17.26 -19.52 -8.44
C GLU A 296 -17.06 -19.31 -9.94
N GLY A 297 -17.53 -18.18 -10.48
CA GLY A 297 -17.37 -17.83 -11.89
C GLY A 297 -15.90 -17.76 -12.30
N VAL A 298 -15.08 -17.05 -11.51
CA VAL A 298 -13.64 -16.97 -11.72
C VAL A 298 -12.98 -18.33 -11.57
N ARG A 299 -13.31 -19.09 -10.51
CA ARG A 299 -12.67 -20.38 -10.27
C ARG A 299 -12.90 -21.36 -11.43
N ARG A 300 -14.09 -21.33 -12.07
CA ARG A 300 -14.40 -22.12 -13.27
C ARG A 300 -13.64 -21.67 -14.52
N ALA A 301 -13.29 -20.38 -14.61
CA ALA A 301 -12.60 -19.80 -15.77
C ALA A 301 -11.08 -19.98 -15.71
N LEU A 302 -10.50 -20.13 -14.52
CA LEU A 302 -9.07 -20.28 -14.30
C LEU A 302 -8.62 -21.74 -14.25
N ASP A 303 -7.40 -22.01 -14.70
CA ASP A 303 -6.74 -23.31 -14.59
C ASP A 303 -6.52 -23.67 -13.11
N ASP A 304 -6.58 -24.97 -12.77
CA ASP A 304 -6.37 -25.47 -11.40
C ASP A 304 -4.99 -25.12 -10.80
N ARG A 305 -4.00 -24.81 -11.64
CA ARG A 305 -2.64 -24.40 -11.23
C ARG A 305 -2.56 -22.92 -10.78
N THR A 306 -3.54 -22.11 -11.18
CA THR A 306 -3.59 -20.69 -10.85
C THR A 306 -4.25 -20.55 -9.49
N GLY A 307 -3.48 -20.06 -8.52
CA GLY A 307 -4.00 -19.84 -7.17
C GLY A 307 -5.05 -18.73 -7.15
N LEU A 308 -6.02 -18.82 -6.25
CA LEU A 308 -7.08 -17.82 -6.11
C LEU A 308 -7.14 -17.30 -4.68
N VAL A 309 -7.13 -15.98 -4.52
CA VAL A 309 -7.24 -15.30 -3.23
C VAL A 309 -8.46 -14.39 -3.22
N ALA A 310 -9.28 -14.45 -2.18
CA ALA A 310 -10.40 -13.53 -1.97
C ALA A 310 -9.98 -12.39 -1.02
N LYS A 311 -9.95 -11.14 -1.49
CA LYS A 311 -9.59 -9.98 -0.65
C LYS A 311 -10.82 -9.25 -0.14
N LEU A 312 -10.98 -9.24 1.19
CA LEU A 312 -12.17 -8.75 1.88
C LEU A 312 -11.93 -7.40 2.59
N SER A 313 -13.01 -6.65 2.77
CA SER A 313 -13.07 -5.55 3.74
C SER A 313 -13.14 -6.12 5.16
N TRP A 314 -13.10 -5.26 6.16
CA TRP A 314 -13.49 -5.71 7.50
C TRP A 314 -14.96 -6.18 7.47
N LEU A 315 -15.20 -7.39 7.97
CA LEU A 315 -16.53 -7.99 8.13
C LEU A 315 -16.68 -8.44 9.58
N ASP A 316 -17.90 -8.32 10.09
CA ASP A 316 -18.24 -8.81 11.42
C ASP A 316 -18.38 -10.34 11.45
N GLU A 317 -18.63 -10.90 12.64
CA GLU A 317 -18.76 -12.36 12.82
C GLU A 317 -19.86 -12.97 11.95
N PRO A 318 -21.09 -12.43 11.92
CA PRO A 318 -22.15 -12.98 11.08
C PRO A 318 -21.80 -12.93 9.60
N GLY A 319 -21.23 -11.83 9.12
CA GLY A 319 -20.79 -11.69 7.73
C GLY A 319 -19.74 -12.72 7.35
N LEU A 320 -18.71 -12.91 8.19
CA LEU A 320 -17.68 -13.92 7.96
C LEU A 320 -18.22 -15.35 8.03
N ALA A 321 -19.07 -15.66 9.01
CA ALA A 321 -19.64 -16.98 9.17
C ALA A 321 -20.56 -17.37 7.99
N ALA A 322 -21.25 -16.38 7.40
CA ALA A 322 -22.06 -16.59 6.20
C ALA A 322 -21.24 -16.82 4.93
N LEU A 323 -20.03 -16.24 4.86
CA LEU A 323 -19.22 -16.19 3.64
C LEU A 323 -18.07 -17.21 3.63
N VAL A 324 -17.22 -17.21 4.65
CA VAL A 324 -15.93 -17.93 4.67
C VAL A 324 -16.07 -19.43 4.44
N PRO A 325 -17.00 -20.16 5.09
CA PRO A 325 -17.13 -21.60 4.85
C PRO A 325 -17.47 -21.96 3.40
N ARG A 326 -18.17 -21.06 2.68
CA ARG A 326 -18.55 -21.22 1.28
C ARG A 326 -17.41 -20.84 0.33
N LEU A 327 -16.57 -19.87 0.72
CA LEU A 327 -15.37 -19.48 -0.04
C LEU A 327 -14.24 -20.51 0.09
N ALA A 328 -14.06 -21.08 1.28
CA ALA A 328 -12.94 -21.96 1.62
C ALA A 328 -12.62 -23.07 0.60
N PRO A 329 -13.59 -23.79 -0.01
CA PRO A 329 -13.28 -24.81 -1.02
C PRO A 329 -12.90 -24.26 -2.40
N LEU A 330 -13.03 -22.94 -2.63
CA LEU A 330 -12.85 -22.30 -3.93
C LEU A 330 -11.56 -21.46 -4.01
N VAL A 331 -10.93 -21.17 -2.86
CA VAL A 331 -9.79 -20.26 -2.78
C VAL A 331 -8.62 -20.89 -2.04
N ASP A 332 -7.41 -20.53 -2.45
CA ASP A 332 -6.16 -20.90 -1.78
C ASP A 332 -5.84 -19.95 -0.63
N GLY A 333 -6.43 -18.75 -0.63
CA GLY A 333 -6.25 -17.78 0.45
C GLY A 333 -7.38 -16.78 0.61
N VAL A 334 -7.44 -16.20 1.81
CA VAL A 334 -8.29 -15.06 2.13
C VAL A 334 -7.39 -13.93 2.61
N ALA A 335 -7.50 -12.77 1.98
CA ALA A 335 -6.70 -11.59 2.29
C ALA A 335 -7.54 -10.50 2.93
N GLY A 336 -7.00 -9.76 3.90
CA GLY A 336 -7.71 -8.65 4.51
C GLY A 336 -6.93 -7.97 5.63
N ILE A 337 -7.26 -6.72 5.98
CA ILE A 337 -8.39 -5.94 5.46
C ILE A 337 -8.00 -4.95 4.35
N ASN A 338 -8.94 -4.65 3.47
CA ASN A 338 -8.87 -3.40 2.69
C ASN A 338 -8.99 -2.17 3.62
N THR A 339 -8.81 -0.97 3.06
CA THR A 339 -8.87 0.29 3.81
C THR A 339 -10.20 0.47 4.54
N LEU A 340 -10.18 1.07 5.73
CA LEU A 340 -11.40 1.44 6.45
C LEU A 340 -12.05 2.64 5.76
N GLN A 341 -13.32 2.53 5.37
CA GLN A 341 -14.02 3.67 4.77
C GLN A 341 -14.34 4.70 5.86
N SER A 342 -13.93 5.95 5.64
CA SER A 342 -14.14 7.03 6.61
C SER A 342 -14.53 8.32 5.92
N ARG A 343 -15.28 9.17 6.63
CA ARG A 343 -15.47 10.56 6.20
C ARG A 343 -14.16 11.31 6.45
N VAL A 344 -13.65 11.97 5.42
CA VAL A 344 -12.37 12.67 5.48
C VAL A 344 -12.53 14.13 5.08
N VAL A 345 -12.14 15.02 5.98
CA VAL A 345 -12.22 16.48 5.80
C VAL A 345 -10.90 17.14 6.17
N ARG A 346 -10.68 18.34 5.66
CA ARG A 346 -9.61 19.24 6.10
C ARG A 346 -10.03 19.96 7.38
N SER A 347 -9.09 20.66 8.00
CA SER A 347 -9.34 21.44 9.21
C SER A 347 -10.36 22.57 9.02
N ASP A 348 -10.57 23.03 7.79
CA ASP A 348 -11.58 24.04 7.43
C ASP A 348 -12.98 23.46 7.19
N GLY A 349 -13.15 22.14 7.29
CA GLY A 349 -14.41 21.43 7.12
C GLY A 349 -14.72 21.00 5.69
N GLU A 350 -13.92 21.43 4.70
CA GLU A 350 -14.07 20.99 3.31
C GLU A 350 -13.54 19.55 3.12
N PRO A 351 -14.06 18.78 2.15
CA PRO A 351 -13.49 17.49 1.80
C PRO A 351 -12.01 17.59 1.42
N THR A 352 -11.17 16.73 1.97
CA THR A 352 -9.73 16.64 1.62
C THR A 352 -9.55 16.28 0.14
N PHE A 353 -10.45 15.46 -0.38
CA PHE A 353 -10.46 14.99 -1.75
C PHE A 353 -11.57 15.71 -2.55
N PRO A 354 -11.25 16.40 -3.67
CA PRO A 354 -12.23 17.18 -4.40
C PRO A 354 -13.45 16.36 -4.83
N GLY A 355 -14.63 16.80 -4.38
CA GLY A 355 -15.92 16.15 -4.68
C GLY A 355 -16.13 14.80 -3.99
N ARG A 356 -15.29 14.41 -3.02
CA ARG A 356 -15.33 13.08 -2.39
C ARG A 356 -15.18 13.20 -0.87
N ALA A 357 -16.29 13.02 -0.15
CA ALA A 357 -16.32 13.07 1.30
C ALA A 357 -15.85 11.77 1.98
N LEU A 358 -15.92 10.64 1.27
CA LEU A 358 -15.47 9.33 1.75
C LEU A 358 -14.13 8.96 1.11
N ALA A 359 -13.22 8.40 1.93
CA ALA A 359 -11.93 7.90 1.49
C ALA A 359 -11.49 6.71 2.35
N GLY A 360 -10.46 5.99 1.89
CA GLY A 360 -9.91 4.83 2.58
C GLY A 360 -8.84 5.24 3.59
N LEU A 361 -9.11 5.01 4.88
CA LEU A 361 -8.16 5.14 5.99
C LEU A 361 -7.30 3.88 6.11
N SER A 362 -6.00 4.05 6.30
CA SER A 362 -4.98 2.98 6.34
C SER A 362 -3.85 3.34 7.31
N GLY A 363 -2.95 2.38 7.53
CA GLY A 363 -1.84 2.51 8.47
C GLY A 363 -2.26 2.14 9.88
N ALA A 364 -1.58 2.69 10.90
CA ALA A 364 -1.77 2.32 12.29
C ALA A 364 -3.25 2.37 12.74
N ALA A 365 -4.03 3.31 12.21
CA ALA A 365 -5.47 3.42 12.46
C ALA A 365 -6.30 2.17 12.08
N ALA A 366 -5.79 1.31 11.19
CA ALA A 366 -6.46 0.08 10.77
C ALA A 366 -5.97 -1.19 11.51
N ARG A 367 -5.01 -1.05 12.45
CA ARG A 367 -4.33 -2.18 13.10
C ARG A 367 -5.28 -3.09 13.86
N ASP A 368 -6.17 -2.52 14.67
CA ASP A 368 -7.07 -3.30 15.52
C ASP A 368 -8.10 -4.09 14.68
N ALA A 369 -8.64 -3.45 13.64
CA ALA A 369 -9.56 -4.10 12.70
C ALA A 369 -8.86 -5.24 11.92
N ALA A 370 -7.59 -5.05 11.53
CA ALA A 370 -6.81 -6.09 10.87
C ALA A 370 -6.54 -7.30 11.79
N LEU A 371 -6.17 -7.04 13.05
CA LEU A 371 -5.96 -8.10 14.06
C LEU A 371 -7.26 -8.86 14.36
N ASP A 372 -8.36 -8.14 14.51
CA ASP A 372 -9.68 -8.74 14.73
C ASP A 372 -10.09 -9.64 13.56
N LEU A 373 -10.05 -9.14 12.31
CA LEU A 373 -10.38 -9.94 11.14
C LEU A 373 -9.47 -11.17 11.03
N THR A 374 -8.16 -10.99 11.22
CA THR A 374 -7.18 -12.09 11.12
C THR A 374 -7.52 -13.21 12.10
N ARG A 375 -7.77 -12.89 13.38
CA ARG A 375 -8.14 -13.89 14.39
C ARG A 375 -9.43 -14.62 14.04
N ARG A 376 -10.44 -13.90 13.51
CA ARG A 376 -11.71 -14.50 13.08
C ARG A 376 -11.51 -15.47 11.91
N LEU A 377 -10.74 -15.06 10.90
CA LEU A 377 -10.43 -15.91 9.75
C LEU A 377 -9.67 -17.18 10.16
N VAL A 378 -8.66 -17.04 11.01
CA VAL A 378 -7.91 -18.18 11.55
C VAL A 378 -8.83 -19.10 12.36
N GLY A 379 -9.67 -18.55 13.23
CA GLY A 379 -10.63 -19.34 14.00
C GLY A 379 -11.62 -20.10 13.11
N LEU A 380 -12.19 -19.46 12.09
CA LEU A 380 -13.08 -20.09 11.11
C LEU A 380 -12.37 -21.19 10.31
N ARG A 381 -11.13 -20.94 9.89
CA ARG A 381 -10.30 -21.94 9.21
C ARG A 381 -10.11 -23.19 10.06
N GLU A 382 -9.73 -23.02 11.31
CA GLU A 382 -9.44 -24.12 12.24
C GLU A 382 -10.70 -24.89 12.62
N THR A 383 -11.75 -24.19 13.02
CA THR A 383 -13.04 -24.79 13.43
C THR A 383 -13.74 -25.51 12.29
N GLY A 384 -13.66 -24.97 11.07
CA GLY A 384 -14.24 -25.58 9.87
C GLY A 384 -13.34 -26.62 9.20
N GLY A 385 -12.10 -26.82 9.67
CA GLY A 385 -11.13 -27.70 9.02
C GLY A 385 -10.78 -27.29 7.58
N HIS A 386 -10.91 -26.00 7.28
CA HIS A 386 -10.69 -25.44 5.95
C HIS A 386 -9.19 -25.35 5.62
N ARG A 387 -8.87 -25.30 4.32
CA ARG A 387 -7.49 -25.23 3.83
C ARG A 387 -7.32 -24.01 2.93
N PHE A 388 -7.12 -22.86 3.56
CA PHE A 388 -6.74 -21.62 2.90
C PHE A 388 -5.73 -20.86 3.76
N ASP A 389 -4.85 -20.10 3.12
CA ASP A 389 -3.91 -19.23 3.81
C ASP A 389 -4.55 -17.88 4.15
N VAL A 390 -4.16 -17.29 5.28
CA VAL A 390 -4.60 -15.95 5.67
C VAL A 390 -3.49 -14.95 5.34
N LEU A 391 -3.79 -14.03 4.42
CA LEU A 391 -2.90 -12.92 4.04
C LEU A 391 -3.36 -11.66 4.79
N ALA A 392 -2.77 -11.41 5.95
CA ALA A 392 -3.17 -10.32 6.82
C ALA A 392 -2.55 -8.98 6.41
N MET A 393 -3.32 -7.90 6.48
CA MET A 393 -2.84 -6.55 6.19
C MET A 393 -3.67 -5.49 6.92
N GLY A 394 -3.04 -4.33 7.16
CA GLY A 394 -3.61 -3.20 7.90
C GLY A 394 -2.83 -2.93 9.18
N GLY A 395 -2.35 -1.69 9.36
CA GLY A 395 -1.60 -1.31 10.57
C GLY A 395 -0.19 -1.86 10.72
N VAL A 396 0.38 -2.45 9.66
CA VAL A 396 1.76 -2.99 9.64
C VAL A 396 2.73 -1.86 9.32
N THR A 397 3.33 -1.28 10.34
CA THR A 397 4.16 -0.07 10.26
C THR A 397 5.53 -0.24 10.91
N ASP A 398 5.74 -1.35 11.61
CA ASP A 398 6.98 -1.71 12.31
C ASP A 398 7.07 -3.24 12.50
N VAL A 399 8.16 -3.69 13.13
CA VAL A 399 8.40 -5.12 13.42
C VAL A 399 7.33 -5.71 14.34
N ALA A 400 6.88 -4.94 15.35
CA ALA A 400 5.91 -5.41 16.34
C ALA A 400 4.53 -5.65 15.73
N SER A 401 4.06 -4.75 14.87
CA SER A 401 2.80 -4.88 14.15
C SER A 401 2.82 -6.01 13.12
N PHE A 402 3.95 -6.27 12.46
CA PHE A 402 4.13 -7.49 11.66
C PHE A 402 4.01 -8.75 12.53
N ALA A 403 4.76 -8.82 13.63
CA ALA A 403 4.78 -9.97 14.53
C ALA A 403 3.37 -10.26 15.09
N ALA A 404 2.62 -9.24 15.49
CA ALA A 404 1.28 -9.40 16.04
C ALA A 404 0.29 -10.09 15.08
N LEU A 405 0.33 -9.76 13.78
CA LEU A 405 -0.53 -10.43 12.79
C LEU A 405 -0.04 -11.86 12.48
N PHE A 406 1.27 -12.07 12.42
CA PHE A 406 1.84 -13.39 12.19
C PHE A 406 1.55 -14.35 13.37
N GLU A 407 1.66 -13.86 14.61
CA GLU A 407 1.30 -14.58 15.84
C GLU A 407 -0.20 -14.85 15.94
N ALA A 408 -1.04 -13.99 15.37
CA ALA A 408 -2.48 -14.23 15.23
C ALA A 408 -2.81 -15.34 14.21
N GLY A 409 -1.80 -15.93 13.56
CA GLY A 409 -1.93 -17.09 12.69
C GLY A 409 -2.01 -16.78 11.19
N ALA A 410 -1.72 -15.53 10.78
CA ALA A 410 -1.57 -15.18 9.37
C ALA A 410 -0.40 -15.94 8.74
N ASP A 411 -0.55 -16.43 7.51
CA ASP A 411 0.50 -17.16 6.78
C ASP A 411 1.45 -16.21 6.06
N ALA A 412 0.93 -15.05 5.65
CA ALA A 412 1.73 -13.91 5.24
C ALA A 412 1.12 -12.60 5.73
N VAL A 413 1.96 -11.58 5.85
CA VAL A 413 1.56 -10.24 6.27
C VAL A 413 1.95 -9.24 5.18
N GLN A 414 1.08 -8.28 4.86
CA GLN A 414 1.37 -7.24 3.87
C GLN A 414 1.24 -5.83 4.46
N SER A 415 2.11 -4.92 4.03
CA SER A 415 2.16 -3.52 4.47
C SER A 415 2.06 -2.57 3.28
N ALA A 416 1.06 -1.68 3.29
CA ALA A 416 0.96 -0.56 2.35
C ALA A 416 1.53 0.73 2.98
N SER A 417 0.85 1.29 4.00
CA SER A 417 1.27 2.55 4.63
C SER A 417 2.64 2.47 5.29
N GLY A 418 3.02 1.31 5.84
CA GLY A 418 4.36 1.08 6.37
C GLY A 418 5.43 1.05 5.26
N ALA A 419 5.20 0.29 4.19
CA ALA A 419 6.13 0.28 3.03
C ALA A 419 6.21 1.63 2.29
N PHE A 420 5.12 2.41 2.31
CA PHE A 420 5.11 3.80 1.87
C PHE A 420 6.01 4.68 2.73
N ALA A 421 5.82 4.66 4.05
CA ALA A 421 6.50 5.57 4.96
C ALA A 421 7.92 5.13 5.37
N ASP A 422 8.22 3.83 5.24
CA ASP A 422 9.53 3.23 5.49
C ASP A 422 9.83 2.11 4.49
N PRO A 423 10.56 2.43 3.41
CA PRO A 423 10.98 1.42 2.44
C PRO A 423 11.89 0.33 3.03
N PHE A 424 12.44 0.52 4.23
CA PHE A 424 13.28 -0.46 4.91
C PHE A 424 12.54 -1.37 5.88
N LEU A 425 11.20 -1.30 5.96
CA LEU A 425 10.41 -2.14 6.88
C LEU A 425 10.73 -3.63 6.76
N ALA A 426 10.89 -4.15 5.54
CA ALA A 426 11.22 -5.57 5.35
C ALA A 426 12.63 -5.93 5.86
N ARG A 427 13.63 -5.07 5.65
CA ARG A 427 14.96 -5.23 6.24
C ARG A 427 14.88 -5.32 7.76
N ASP A 428 14.12 -4.42 8.38
CA ASP A 428 14.03 -4.34 9.84
C ASP A 428 13.32 -5.59 10.41
N CYS A 429 12.25 -6.07 9.76
CA CYS A 429 11.60 -7.33 10.14
C CYS A 429 12.51 -8.54 9.96
N ILE A 430 13.25 -8.64 8.85
CA ILE A 430 14.18 -9.75 8.60
C ILE A 430 15.33 -9.74 9.61
N ALA A 431 15.90 -8.58 9.91
CA ALA A 431 16.98 -8.45 10.89
C ALA A 431 16.53 -8.84 12.30
N ALA A 432 15.30 -8.48 12.69
CA ALA A 432 14.78 -8.77 14.02
C ALA A 432 14.26 -10.21 14.19
N LEU A 433 13.66 -10.78 13.15
CA LEU A 433 12.88 -12.02 13.25
C LEU A 433 13.34 -13.14 12.31
N GLY A 434 14.26 -12.89 11.38
CA GLY A 434 14.65 -13.86 10.35
C GLY A 434 15.08 -15.21 10.92
N ASP A 435 15.80 -15.22 12.04
CA ASP A 435 16.32 -16.43 12.69
C ASP A 435 15.34 -17.09 13.66
N THR A 436 14.27 -16.40 14.05
CA THR A 436 13.39 -16.82 15.15
C THR A 436 11.93 -16.99 14.74
N LEU A 437 11.52 -16.41 13.59
CA LEU A 437 10.14 -16.45 13.13
C LEU A 437 9.70 -17.91 12.90
N PRO A 438 8.61 -18.37 13.57
CA PRO A 438 8.19 -19.76 13.52
C PRO A 438 7.60 -20.11 12.14
N ARG A 439 7.24 -21.40 11.96
CA ARG A 439 6.62 -21.94 10.75
C ARG A 439 7.47 -21.84 9.47
N SER A 440 8.79 -21.66 9.61
CA SER A 440 9.69 -21.85 8.48
C SER A 440 9.77 -23.33 8.11
N VAL A 441 9.81 -23.63 6.81
CA VAL A 441 10.00 -25.00 6.32
C VAL A 441 11.47 -25.42 6.51
N PRO A 442 11.74 -26.62 7.07
CA PRO A 442 13.08 -27.21 7.02
C PRO A 442 13.48 -27.49 5.58
N ARG A 443 14.76 -27.30 5.24
CA ARG A 443 15.32 -27.78 3.96
C ARG A 443 15.54 -29.28 3.98
#